data_AF-W1Y2W5-F1
#
_entry.id   AF-W1Y2W5-F1
#
_cell.length_a   1.000
_cell.length_b   1.000
_cell.length_c   1.000
_cell.angle_alpha   90.00
_cell.angle_beta   90.00
_cell.angle_gamma   90.00
#
_symmetry.space_group_name_H-M   'P 1'
#
loop_
_entity.id
_entity.type
_entity.pdbx_description
1 polymer ?
#
loop_
_entity_poly.entity_id
_entity_poly.type
_entity_poly.pdbx_seq_one_letter_code
_entity_poly.pdbx_strand_id
1 'polypeptide(L)'
;GEFGKWLEKVNISKDYSAKYIKVFDEFDNSNFATLRNIGISALHEIASLPKPERTKEHTTSKGELKTPDEMTVRELRELKKQLKQRDEQNAQLQSQVEQAQRSESIARKQLEDEQ
;
A
#
# COMPACT_ATOMS: atom_id res chain seq x y z
N GLY A 1 24.19 12.06 -12.56
CA GLY A 1 24.92 10.86 -13.00
C GLY A 1 24.65 10.57 -14.47
N GLU A 2 25.32 9.59 -15.04
CA GLU A 2 25.23 9.24 -16.47
C GLU A 2 23.82 8.81 -16.88
N PHE A 3 23.12 8.05 -16.02
CA PHE A 3 21.73 7.65 -16.26
C PHE A 3 20.79 8.85 -16.50
N GLY A 4 20.93 9.93 -15.72
CA GLY A 4 20.11 11.14 -15.90
C GLY A 4 20.35 11.82 -17.25
N LYS A 5 21.61 11.90 -17.71
CA LYS A 5 21.95 12.43 -19.03
C LYS A 5 21.39 11.57 -20.16
N TRP A 6 21.39 10.25 -19.97
CA TRP A 6 20.79 9.32 -20.93
C TRP A 6 19.27 9.50 -21.03
N LEU A 7 18.57 9.63 -19.90
CA LEU A 7 17.12 9.91 -19.86
C LEU A 7 16.75 11.19 -20.64
N GLU A 8 17.53 12.26 -20.45
CA GLU A 8 17.36 13.52 -21.19
C GLU A 8 17.56 13.31 -22.70
N LYS A 9 18.58 12.54 -23.11
CA LYS A 9 18.86 12.22 -24.52
C LYS A 9 17.70 11.47 -25.19
N VAL A 10 17.03 10.57 -24.46
CA VAL A 10 15.90 9.78 -24.99
C VAL A 10 14.52 10.41 -24.67
N ASN A 11 14.51 11.64 -24.14
CA ASN A 11 13.31 12.39 -23.78
C ASN A 11 12.36 11.63 -22.82
N ILE A 12 12.94 10.91 -21.85
CA ILE A 12 12.19 10.24 -20.78
C ILE A 12 12.37 11.05 -19.50
N SER A 13 11.26 11.37 -18.82
CA SER A 13 11.33 12.05 -17.53
C SER A 13 11.82 11.11 -16.43
N LYS A 14 12.51 11.67 -15.43
CA LYS A 14 12.97 10.91 -14.25
C LYS A 14 11.81 10.22 -13.54
N ASP A 15 10.70 10.90 -13.35
CA ASP A 15 9.48 10.34 -12.77
C ASP A 15 8.95 9.15 -13.56
N TYR A 16 8.91 9.26 -14.89
CA TYR A 16 8.45 8.16 -15.74
C TYR A 16 9.41 6.97 -15.59
N SER A 17 10.72 7.19 -15.67
CA SER A 17 11.72 6.13 -15.49
C SER A 17 11.64 5.44 -14.12
N ALA A 18 11.41 6.20 -13.05
CA ALA A 18 11.29 5.66 -11.69
C ALA A 18 10.07 4.73 -11.55
N LYS A 19 8.96 5.03 -12.25
CA LYS A 19 7.80 4.14 -12.30
C LYS A 19 8.15 2.80 -12.95
N TYR A 20 8.88 2.82 -14.06
CA TYR A 20 9.31 1.58 -14.73
C TYR A 20 10.22 0.75 -13.85
N ILE A 21 11.23 1.37 -13.23
CA ILE A 21 12.15 0.67 -12.31
C ILE A 21 11.37 -0.01 -11.20
N LYS A 22 10.48 0.73 -10.52
CA LYS A 22 9.67 0.17 -9.43
C LYS A 22 8.76 -0.97 -9.89
N VAL A 23 8.11 -0.82 -11.04
CA VAL A 23 7.24 -1.88 -11.59
C VAL A 23 8.08 -3.12 -11.91
N PHE A 24 9.25 -2.94 -12.50
CA PHE A 24 10.16 -4.05 -12.78
C PHE A 24 10.59 -4.75 -11.48
N ASP A 25 11.12 -4.01 -10.51
CA ASP A 25 11.60 -4.57 -9.23
C ASP A 25 10.52 -5.35 -8.46
N GLU A 26 9.26 -4.91 -8.56
CA GLU A 26 8.14 -5.51 -7.84
C GLU A 26 7.49 -6.70 -8.56
N PHE A 27 7.63 -6.78 -9.88
CA PHE A 27 6.91 -7.76 -10.72
C PHE A 27 7.81 -8.69 -11.53
N ASP A 28 9.15 -8.58 -11.45
CA ASP A 28 10.16 -9.33 -12.24
C ASP A 28 9.91 -10.85 -12.32
N ASN A 29 9.24 -11.43 -11.30
CA ASN A 29 8.94 -12.86 -11.20
C ASN A 29 7.44 -13.23 -11.17
N SER A 30 6.55 -12.26 -11.36
CA SER A 30 5.09 -12.47 -11.34
C SER A 30 4.55 -12.67 -12.76
N ASN A 31 3.37 -13.29 -12.89
CA ASN A 31 2.70 -13.57 -14.15
C ASN A 31 2.45 -12.29 -14.98
N PHE A 32 3.49 -11.78 -15.64
CA PHE A 32 3.49 -10.59 -16.49
C PHE A 32 2.42 -10.69 -17.59
N ALA A 33 1.98 -11.90 -17.92
CA ALA A 33 0.95 -12.19 -18.91
C ALA A 33 -0.39 -11.47 -18.64
N THR A 34 -0.85 -11.37 -17.39
CA THR A 34 -2.11 -10.66 -17.06
C THR A 34 -1.93 -9.15 -17.00
N LEU A 35 -0.71 -8.68 -16.77
CA LEU A 35 -0.37 -7.26 -16.61
C LEU A 35 -0.02 -6.55 -17.93
N ARG A 36 0.11 -7.28 -19.05
CA ARG A 36 0.57 -6.72 -20.35
C ARG A 36 -0.34 -5.62 -20.90
N ASN A 37 -1.62 -5.66 -20.57
CA ASN A 37 -2.62 -4.70 -21.06
C ASN A 37 -2.79 -3.48 -20.12
N ILE A 38 -2.04 -3.42 -19.02
CA ILE A 38 -2.18 -2.38 -18.00
C ILE A 38 -1.15 -1.28 -18.25
N GLY A 39 -1.62 -0.03 -18.30
CA GLY A 39 -0.74 1.13 -18.45
C GLY A 39 0.21 1.29 -17.25
N ILE A 40 1.44 1.78 -17.51
CA ILE A 40 2.49 1.90 -16.49
C ILE A 40 2.08 2.65 -15.23
N SER A 41 1.19 3.65 -15.35
CA SER A 41 0.68 4.39 -14.19
C SER A 41 -0.14 3.49 -13.26
N ALA A 42 -1.02 2.64 -13.79
CA ALA A 42 -1.78 1.71 -12.97
C ALA A 42 -0.86 0.63 -12.37
N LEU A 43 0.07 0.08 -13.17
CA LEU A 43 1.08 -0.86 -12.66
C LEU A 43 1.90 -0.27 -11.51
N HIS A 44 2.29 1.00 -11.60
CA HIS A 44 3.01 1.68 -10.53
C HIS A 44 2.15 1.84 -9.27
N GLU A 45 0.86 2.17 -9.41
CA GLU A 45 -0.04 2.23 -8.25
C GLU A 45 -0.17 0.84 -7.59
N ILE A 46 -0.39 -0.23 -8.37
CA ILE A 46 -0.46 -1.62 -7.87
C ILE A 46 0.86 -2.04 -7.20
N ALA A 47 2.01 -1.77 -7.84
CA ALA A 47 3.35 -2.01 -7.28
C ALA A 47 3.57 -1.29 -5.95
N SER A 48 2.85 -0.18 -5.71
CA SER A 48 2.95 0.59 -4.48
C SER A 48 2.01 0.12 -3.37
N LEU A 49 1.09 -0.80 -3.65
CA LEU A 49 0.25 -1.44 -2.65
C LEU A 49 1.04 -2.51 -1.88
N PRO A 50 0.66 -2.82 -0.62
CA PRO A 50 1.17 -3.98 0.08
C PRO A 50 0.92 -5.26 -0.72
N LYS A 51 1.90 -6.17 -0.80
CA LYS A 51 1.81 -7.43 -1.56
C LYS A 51 0.49 -8.21 -1.37
N PRO A 52 -0.04 -8.42 -0.14
CA PRO A 52 -1.31 -9.16 0.03
C PRO A 52 -2.52 -8.43 -0.55
N GLU A 53 -2.48 -7.10 -0.64
CA GLU A 53 -3.59 -6.31 -1.16
C GLU A 53 -3.61 -6.25 -2.69
N ARG A 54 -2.53 -6.68 -3.37
CA ARG A 54 -2.40 -6.63 -4.84
C ARG A 54 -3.25 -7.65 -5.59
N THR A 55 -3.62 -8.75 -4.94
CA THR A 55 -4.42 -9.85 -5.53
C THR A 55 -5.77 -10.04 -4.85
N LYS A 56 -6.03 -9.29 -3.78
CA LYS A 56 -7.27 -9.36 -3.02
C LYS A 56 -8.34 -8.51 -3.70
N GLU A 57 -9.58 -8.96 -3.66
CA GLU A 57 -10.72 -8.15 -4.09
C GLU A 57 -10.99 -6.99 -3.13
N HIS A 58 -11.30 -5.83 -3.70
CA HIS A 58 -11.64 -4.61 -3.00
C HIS A 58 -12.93 -4.02 -3.54
N THR A 59 -13.73 -3.46 -2.64
CA THR A 59 -14.89 -2.68 -3.02
C THR A 59 -14.44 -1.28 -3.45
N THR A 60 -14.64 -0.96 -4.72
CA THR A 60 -14.35 0.37 -5.27
C THR A 60 -15.28 1.44 -4.70
N SER A 61 -14.96 2.72 -4.92
CA SER A 61 -15.85 3.84 -4.55
C SER A 61 -17.22 3.81 -5.23
N LYS A 62 -17.39 3.01 -6.28
CA LYS A 62 -18.67 2.77 -6.96
C LYS A 62 -19.44 1.57 -6.41
N GLY A 63 -18.89 0.85 -5.42
CA GLY A 63 -19.49 -0.35 -4.86
C GLY A 63 -19.21 -1.63 -5.65
N GLU A 64 -18.42 -1.56 -6.72
CA GLU A 64 -18.03 -2.74 -7.51
C GLU A 64 -16.91 -3.49 -6.80
N LEU A 65 -16.96 -4.83 -6.80
CA LEU A 65 -15.90 -5.69 -6.30
C LEU A 65 -14.91 -5.96 -7.42
N LYS A 66 -13.64 -5.57 -7.24
CA LYS A 66 -12.58 -5.70 -8.25
C LYS A 66 -11.25 -6.06 -7.62
N THR A 67 -10.40 -6.76 -8.36
CA THR A 67 -8.98 -6.87 -8.01
C THR A 67 -8.21 -5.65 -8.52
N PRO A 68 -7.05 -5.29 -7.93
CA PRO A 68 -6.28 -4.10 -8.32
C PRO A 68 -5.90 -4.01 -9.80
N ASP A 69 -5.73 -5.14 -10.49
CA ASP A 69 -5.46 -5.19 -11.94
C ASP A 69 -6.67 -4.81 -12.82
N GLU A 70 -7.89 -4.86 -12.27
CA GLU A 70 -9.12 -4.43 -12.93
C GLU A 70 -9.53 -2.98 -12.57
N MET A 71 -8.85 -2.39 -11.59
CA MET A 71 -9.15 -1.04 -11.09
C MET A 71 -8.54 0.04 -11.99
N THR A 72 -9.25 1.15 -12.11
CA THR A 72 -8.70 2.37 -12.70
C THR A 72 -7.64 2.99 -11.80
N VAL A 73 -6.76 3.83 -12.36
CA VAL A 73 -5.74 4.57 -11.57
C VAL A 73 -6.36 5.37 -10.43
N ARG A 74 -7.56 5.95 -10.64
CA ARG A 74 -8.26 6.71 -9.61
C ARG A 74 -8.70 5.81 -8.45
N GLU A 75 -9.31 4.68 -8.77
CA GLU A 75 -9.74 3.69 -7.77
C GLU A 75 -8.53 3.14 -6.99
N LEU A 76 -7.41 2.86 -7.64
CA LEU A 76 -6.17 2.41 -6.99
C LEU A 76 -5.62 3.44 -5.99
N ARG A 77 -5.66 4.73 -6.34
CA ARG A 77 -5.25 5.83 -5.44
C ARG A 77 -6.17 5.96 -4.24
N GLU A 78 -7.47 5.81 -4.45
CA GLU A 78 -8.47 5.80 -3.38
C GLU A 78 -8.26 4.61 -2.43
N LEU A 79 -8.07 3.40 -2.98
CA LEU A 79 -7.74 2.20 -2.21
C LEU A 79 -6.48 2.41 -1.36
N LYS A 80 -5.40 2.93 -1.96
CA LYS A 80 -4.16 3.22 -1.24
C LYS A 80 -4.37 4.21 -0.08
N LYS A 81 -5.19 5.24 -0.28
CA LYS A 81 -5.54 6.20 0.76
C LYS A 81 -6.33 5.53 1.89
N GLN A 82 -7.31 4.69 1.56
CA GLN A 82 -8.11 3.95 2.53
C GLN A 82 -7.26 2.99 3.36
N LEU A 83 -6.36 2.23 2.72
CA LEU A 83 -5.43 1.34 3.41
C LEU A 83 -4.55 2.10 4.40
N LYS A 84 -3.99 3.24 3.98
CA LYS A 84 -3.18 4.08 4.87
C LYS A 84 -3.97 4.58 6.08
N GLN A 85 -5.19 5.07 5.87
CA GLN A 85 -6.05 5.53 6.96
C GLN A 85 -6.41 4.40 7.93
N ARG A 86 -6.73 3.22 7.41
CA ARG A 86 -7.01 2.03 8.22
C ARG A 86 -5.80 1.63 9.06
N ASP A 87 -4.61 1.64 8.47
CA ASP A 87 -3.38 1.28 9.19
C ASP A 87 -3.06 2.29 10.30
N GLU A 88 -3.25 3.58 10.05
CA GLU A 88 -3.11 4.64 11.07
C GLU A 88 -4.12 4.48 12.21
N GLN A 89 -5.39 4.21 11.89
CA GLN A 89 -6.43 3.95 12.90
C GLN A 89 -6.14 2.70 13.72
N ASN A 90 -5.71 1.61 13.07
CA ASN A 90 -5.35 0.37 13.75
C ASN A 90 -4.17 0.57 14.70
N ALA A 91 -3.13 1.31 14.29
CA ALA A 91 -2.01 1.64 15.16
C ALA A 91 -2.44 2.46 16.38
N GLN A 92 -3.34 3.44 16.19
CA GLN A 92 -3.87 4.24 17.28
C GLN A 92 -4.74 3.41 18.24
N LEU A 93 -5.58 2.52 17.73
CA LEU A 93 -6.40 1.62 18.55
C LEU A 93 -5.53 0.62 19.33
N GLN A 94 -4.51 0.06 18.69
CA GLN A 94 -3.57 -0.86 19.34
C GLN A 94 -2.84 -0.17 20.50
N SER A 95 -2.37 1.06 20.31
CA SER A 95 -1.76 1.84 21.38
C SER A 95 -2.72 2.11 22.55
N GLN A 96 -4.00 2.35 22.28
CA GLN A 96 -5.01 2.57 23.33
C GLN A 96 -5.28 1.29 24.12
N VAL A 97 -5.39 0.15 23.43
CA VAL A 97 -5.57 -1.16 24.07
C VAL A 97 -4.38 -1.49 24.97
N GLU A 98 -3.15 -1.27 24.50
CA GLU A 98 -1.94 -1.50 25.30
C GLU A 98 -1.89 -0.60 26.54
N GLN A 99 -2.28 0.67 26.43
CA GLN A 99 -2.36 1.59 27.57
C GLN A 99 -3.41 1.14 28.59
N ALA A 100 -4.60 0.75 28.13
CA ALA A 100 -5.67 0.27 29.00
C ALA A 100 -5.26 -1.00 29.75
N GLN A 101 -4.63 -1.97 29.06
CA GLN A 101 -4.11 -3.19 29.68
C GLN A 101 -3.03 -2.91 30.73
N ARG A 102 -2.13 -1.95 30.46
CA ARG A 102 -1.13 -1.52 31.45
C ARG A 102 -1.78 -0.89 32.68
N SER A 103 -2.75 0.01 32.49
CA SER A 103 -3.45 0.64 33.61
C SER A 103 -4.23 -0.38 34.44
N GLU A 104 -4.88 -1.35 33.79
CA GLU A 104 -5.59 -2.44 34.46
C GLU A 104 -4.63 -3.31 35.28
N SER A 105 -3.47 -3.68 34.71
CA SER A 105 -2.46 -4.45 35.42
C SER A 105 -1.91 -3.72 36.65
N ILE A 106 -1.71 -2.40 36.57
CA ILE A 106 -1.25 -1.60 37.70
C ILE A 106 -2.33 -1.54 38.79
N ALA A 107 -3.58 -1.28 38.42
CA ALA A 107 -4.69 -1.22 39.36
C ALA A 107 -4.91 -2.56 40.08
N ARG A 108 -4.78 -3.69 39.36
CA ARG A 108 -4.86 -5.03 39.97
C ARG A 108 -3.76 -5.27 41.00
N LYS A 109 -2.51 -4.90 40.68
CA LYS A 109 -1.39 -5.04 41.64
C LYS A 109 -1.61 -4.18 42.90
N GLN A 110 -2.09 -2.96 42.74
CA GLN A 110 -2.38 -2.08 43.89
C GLN A 110 -3.45 -2.68 44.81
N LEU A 111 -4.50 -3.29 44.25
CA LEU A 111 -5.54 -3.97 45.04
C LEU A 111 -5.01 -5.23 45.73
N GLU A 112 -4.08 -5.97 45.12
CA GLU A 112 -3.44 -7.14 45.73
C GLU A 112 -2.51 -6.74 46.89
N ASP A 113 -1.77 -5.64 46.75
CA ASP A 113 -0.85 -5.13 47.79
C ASP A 113 -1.59 -4.52 49.00
N GLU A 114 -2.87 -4.16 48.85
CA GLU A 114 -3.73 -3.59 49.90
C GLU A 114 -4.51 -4.64 50.72
N GLN A 115 -4.43 -5.94 50.37
CA GLN A 115 -5.09 -7.05 51.07
C GLN A 115 -4.15 -7.83 51.99
#